data_AF-A0A9D5QHU6-F1
#
_entry.id   AF-A0A9D5QHU6-F1
#
_cell.length_a   1.000
_cell.length_b   1.000
_cell.length_c   1.000
_cell.angle_alpha   90.00
_cell.angle_beta   90.00
_cell.angle_gamma   90.00
#
_symmetry.space_group_name_H-M   'P 1'
#
loop_
_entity.id
_entity.type
_entity.pdbx_description
1 polymer ?
#
loop_
_entity_poly.entity_id
_entity_poly.type
_entity_poly.pdbx_seq_one_letter_code
_entity_poly.pdbx_strand_id
1 'polypeptide(L)'
;MKRKLVVFSIIALLATSPAHAWKALSHYVTVPVIELGGGYASVMTLKDAETGPAKAAAGTNLGLLGINAGLGLTTLLVDGETALRLRTAHRIVGFAITAAGIWLSTATSLDDGTKDRHERYVAYGYTGFTVVPLVLFSF
;
A
#
# COMPACT_ATOMS: atom_id res chain seq x y z
N MET A 1 22.93 14.01 -12.99
CA MET A 1 21.76 14.43 -13.78
C MET A 1 20.47 13.68 -13.43
N LYS A 2 20.45 12.35 -13.40
CA LYS A 2 19.23 11.53 -13.14
C LYS A 2 18.43 11.94 -11.89
N ARG A 3 19.10 12.21 -10.77
CA ARG A 3 18.47 12.63 -9.50
C ARG A 3 17.75 13.99 -9.59
N LYS A 4 18.33 14.94 -10.34
CA LYS A 4 17.73 16.28 -10.54
C LYS A 4 16.52 16.22 -11.47
N LEU A 5 16.55 15.30 -12.46
CA LEU A 5 15.43 15.04 -13.36
C LEU A 5 14.24 14.41 -12.63
N VAL A 6 14.47 13.43 -11.76
CA VAL A 6 13.40 12.83 -10.92
C VAL A 6 12.77 13.88 -10.00
N VAL A 7 13.58 14.67 -9.33
CA VAL A 7 13.09 15.76 -8.45
C VAL A 7 12.32 16.80 -9.27
N PHE A 8 12.80 17.16 -10.46
CA PHE A 8 12.12 18.09 -11.35
C PHE A 8 10.79 17.53 -11.90
N SER A 9 10.74 16.25 -12.26
CA SER A 9 9.50 15.59 -12.70
C SER A 9 8.46 15.50 -11.57
N ILE A 10 8.90 15.24 -10.34
CA ILE A 10 8.04 15.28 -9.15
C ILE A 10 7.52 16.70 -8.93
N ILE A 11 8.39 17.71 -8.98
CA ILE A 11 7.99 19.13 -8.81
C ILE A 11 7.04 19.60 -9.93
N ALA A 12 7.27 19.20 -11.17
CA ALA A 12 6.42 19.55 -12.31
C ALA A 12 5.04 18.86 -12.24
N LEU A 13 4.97 17.63 -11.72
CA LEU A 13 3.69 16.97 -11.41
C LEU A 13 2.94 17.68 -10.28
N LEU A 14 3.66 18.25 -9.32
CA LEU A 14 3.09 18.97 -8.17
C LEU A 14 2.57 20.37 -8.53
N ALA A 15 3.18 21.02 -9.53
CA ALA A 15 2.82 22.38 -9.95
C ALA A 15 1.53 22.45 -10.78
N THR A 16 1.01 21.33 -11.28
CA THR A 16 -0.15 21.28 -12.20
C THR A 16 -1.46 20.84 -11.53
N SER A 17 -1.47 20.60 -10.21
CA SER A 17 -2.63 20.01 -9.55
C SER A 17 -3.61 21.06 -8.98
N PRO A 18 -4.92 21.00 -9.29
CA PRO A 18 -5.95 21.91 -8.77
C PRO A 18 -6.23 21.67 -7.27
N ALA A 19 -7.19 22.40 -6.67
CA ALA A 19 -7.56 22.58 -5.24
C ALA A 19 -7.47 21.40 -4.23
N HIS A 20 -7.10 20.18 -4.65
CA HIS A 20 -6.83 19.00 -3.83
C HIS A 20 -5.42 18.43 -4.01
N ALA A 21 -4.46 19.21 -4.53
CA ALA A 21 -3.06 18.84 -4.75
C ALA A 21 -2.41 18.16 -3.54
N TRP A 22 -2.75 18.59 -2.33
CA TRP A 22 -2.23 18.02 -1.09
C TRP A 22 -2.71 16.57 -0.84
N LYS A 23 -3.93 16.20 -1.26
CA LYS A 23 -4.44 14.82 -1.16
C LYS A 23 -3.69 13.90 -2.12
N ALA A 24 -3.48 14.37 -3.36
CA ALA A 24 -2.70 13.64 -4.36
C ALA A 24 -1.23 13.49 -3.92
N LEU A 25 -0.61 14.56 -3.43
CA LEU A 25 0.75 14.52 -2.89
C LEU A 25 0.85 13.54 -1.71
N SER A 26 -0.07 13.63 -0.74
CA SER A 26 -0.08 12.75 0.42
C SER A 26 -0.24 11.28 0.01
N HIS A 27 -1.04 11.00 -1.02
CA HIS A 27 -1.15 9.66 -1.60
C HIS A 27 0.16 9.21 -2.24
N TYR A 28 0.79 10.03 -3.09
CA TYR A 28 2.06 9.67 -3.73
C TYR A 28 3.21 9.47 -2.74
N VAL A 29 3.19 10.16 -1.59
CA VAL A 29 4.18 9.97 -0.52
C VAL A 29 3.89 8.71 0.29
N THR A 30 2.62 8.41 0.58
CA THR A 30 2.26 7.27 1.42
C THR A 30 2.26 5.94 0.67
N VAL A 31 1.97 5.93 -0.63
CA VAL A 31 1.94 4.70 -1.44
C VAL A 31 3.28 3.95 -1.40
N PRO A 32 4.47 4.56 -1.63
CA PRO A 32 5.73 3.84 -1.50
C PRO A 32 5.96 3.26 -0.11
N VAL A 33 5.52 3.95 0.95
CA VAL A 33 5.66 3.47 2.33
C VAL A 33 4.76 2.25 2.57
N ILE A 34 3.51 2.30 2.09
CA ILE A 34 2.53 1.21 2.20
C ILE A 34 2.96 -0.01 1.37
N GLU A 35 3.31 0.20 0.10
CA GLU A 35 3.64 -0.87 -0.84
C GLU A 35 4.98 -1.51 -0.51
N LEU A 36 6.02 -0.73 -0.22
CA LEU A 36 7.34 -1.29 0.14
C LEU A 36 7.33 -1.86 1.55
N GLY A 37 6.70 -1.19 2.52
CA GLY A 37 6.59 -1.67 3.90
C GLY A 37 5.74 -2.92 4.00
N GLY A 38 4.54 -2.89 3.42
CA GLY A 38 3.63 -4.02 3.37
C GLY A 38 4.19 -5.18 2.54
N GLY A 39 4.82 -4.89 1.39
CA GLY A 39 5.50 -5.88 0.58
C GLY A 39 6.66 -6.56 1.31
N TYR A 40 7.53 -5.79 1.97
CA TYR A 40 8.61 -6.32 2.80
C TYR A 40 8.09 -7.19 3.94
N ALA A 41 7.14 -6.67 4.74
CA ALA A 41 6.57 -7.39 5.86
C ALA A 41 5.91 -8.71 5.42
N SER A 42 5.16 -8.69 4.31
CA SER A 42 4.58 -9.89 3.71
C SER A 42 5.64 -10.90 3.27
N VAL A 43 6.66 -10.47 2.51
CA VAL A 43 7.69 -11.38 1.99
C VAL A 43 8.50 -12.00 3.12
N MET A 44 8.90 -11.22 4.11
CA MET A 44 9.63 -11.71 5.27
C MET A 44 8.77 -12.67 6.09
N THR A 45 7.50 -12.35 6.33
CA THR A 45 6.58 -13.26 7.01
C THR A 45 6.40 -14.58 6.25
N LEU A 46 6.27 -14.56 4.92
CA LEU A 46 6.19 -15.79 4.11
C LEU A 46 7.42 -16.67 4.28
N LYS A 47 8.60 -16.06 4.39
CA LYS A 47 9.89 -16.74 4.55
C LYS A 47 10.07 -17.30 5.96
N ASP A 48 9.78 -16.49 6.97
CA ASP A 48 10.23 -16.70 8.34
C ASP A 48 9.13 -17.21 9.29
N ALA A 49 7.85 -17.12 8.89
CA ALA A 49 6.77 -17.61 9.73
C ALA A 49 6.80 -19.14 9.85
N GLU A 50 6.42 -19.62 11.04
CA GLU A 50 6.32 -21.04 11.37
C GLU A 50 4.90 -21.56 11.19
N THR A 51 3.91 -20.66 11.31
CA THR A 51 2.49 -21.00 11.28
C THR A 51 1.85 -20.73 9.92
N GLY A 52 0.91 -21.60 9.54
CA GLY A 52 0.09 -21.45 8.33
C GLY A 52 -0.71 -20.14 8.28
N PRO A 53 -1.38 -19.71 9.37
CA PRO A 53 -2.13 -18.46 9.40
C PRO A 53 -1.29 -17.21 9.10
N ALA A 54 -0.06 -17.11 9.61
CA ALA A 54 0.83 -15.99 9.32
C ALA A 54 1.23 -15.95 7.84
N LYS A 55 1.54 -17.11 7.24
CA LYS A 55 1.81 -17.22 5.80
C LYS A 55 0.60 -16.86 4.95
N ALA A 56 -0.60 -17.31 5.35
CA ALA A 56 -1.85 -16.97 4.66
C ALA A 56 -2.11 -15.47 4.70
N ALA A 57 -2.02 -14.83 5.88
CA ALA A 57 -2.17 -13.39 6.03
C ALA A 57 -1.17 -12.61 5.16
N ALA A 58 0.09 -13.06 5.16
CA ALA A 58 1.16 -12.44 4.37
C ALA A 58 0.93 -12.56 2.86
N GLY A 59 0.51 -13.74 2.39
CA GLY A 59 0.16 -14.00 0.99
C GLY A 59 -1.05 -13.19 0.54
N THR A 60 -2.12 -13.14 1.36
CA THR A 60 -3.30 -12.32 1.08
C THR A 60 -2.94 -10.84 0.99
N ASN A 61 -2.16 -10.32 1.95
CA ASN A 61 -1.74 -8.93 1.93
C ASN A 61 -0.89 -8.60 0.69
N LEU A 62 0.07 -9.47 0.34
CA LEU A 62 0.93 -9.28 -0.85
C LEU A 62 0.11 -9.30 -2.15
N GLY A 63 -0.86 -10.22 -2.25
CA GLY A 63 -1.77 -10.31 -3.40
C GLY A 63 -2.63 -9.06 -3.55
N LEU A 64 -3.21 -8.56 -2.45
CA LEU A 64 -4.02 -7.35 -2.47
C LEU A 64 -3.20 -6.10 -2.84
N LEU A 65 -1.99 -5.96 -2.30
CA LEU A 65 -1.05 -4.90 -2.70
C LEU A 65 -0.76 -4.96 -4.22
N GLY A 66 -0.43 -6.15 -4.73
CA GLY A 66 -0.19 -6.35 -6.17
C GLY A 66 -1.40 -5.99 -7.04
N ILE A 67 -2.60 -6.42 -6.66
CA ILE A 67 -3.85 -6.06 -7.35
C ILE A 67 -4.07 -4.55 -7.31
N ASN A 68 -3.89 -3.93 -6.14
CA ASN A 68 -4.14 -2.51 -5.96
C ASN A 68 -3.18 -1.64 -6.79
N ALA A 69 -1.89 -1.98 -6.78
CA ALA A 69 -0.88 -1.34 -7.61
C ALA A 69 -1.21 -1.50 -9.10
N GLY A 70 -1.62 -2.71 -9.52
CA GLY A 70 -2.07 -2.98 -10.89
C GLY A 70 -3.28 -2.13 -11.31
N LEU A 71 -4.29 -2.00 -10.45
CA LEU A 71 -5.45 -1.13 -10.68
C LEU A 71 -5.02 0.34 -10.79
N GLY A 72 -4.16 0.81 -9.89
CA GLY A 72 -3.64 2.18 -9.90
C GLY A 72 -2.89 2.52 -11.19
N LEU A 73 -2.01 1.63 -11.64
CA LEU A 73 -1.27 1.79 -12.90
C LEU A 73 -2.20 1.74 -14.12
N THR A 74 -3.13 0.79 -14.15
CA THR A 74 -4.07 0.64 -15.29
C THR A 74 -4.96 1.86 -15.43
N THR A 75 -5.35 2.49 -14.31
CA THR A 75 -6.13 3.73 -14.30
C THR A 75 -5.43 4.89 -15.01
N LEU A 76 -4.09 4.88 -15.10
CA LEU A 76 -3.33 5.90 -15.83
C LEU A 76 -3.34 5.70 -17.35
N LEU A 77 -3.78 4.52 -17.82
CA LEU A 77 -3.73 4.12 -19.23
C LEU A 77 -5.11 4.11 -19.89
N VAL A 78 -6.18 4.35 -19.13
CA VAL A 78 -7.56 4.35 -19.63
C VAL A 78 -8.27 5.64 -19.25
N ASP A 79 -9.24 6.05 -20.06
CA ASP A 79 -10.03 7.27 -19.87
C ASP A 79 -11.53 6.97 -19.71
N GLY A 80 -12.29 8.02 -19.38
CA GLY A 80 -13.74 7.97 -19.33
C GLY A 80 -14.30 7.09 -18.21
N GLU A 81 -15.39 6.38 -18.51
CA GLU A 81 -16.12 5.57 -17.53
C GLU A 81 -15.28 4.41 -16.97
N THR A 82 -14.43 3.81 -17.80
CA THR A 82 -13.53 2.72 -17.39
C THR A 82 -12.56 3.21 -16.32
N ALA A 83 -11.98 4.40 -16.49
CA ALA A 83 -11.09 5.00 -15.49
C ALA A 83 -11.82 5.22 -14.15
N LEU A 84 -13.08 5.66 -14.18
CA LEU A 84 -13.88 5.84 -12.96
C LEU A 84 -14.15 4.51 -12.25
N ARG A 85 -14.52 3.46 -12.98
CA ARG A 85 -14.75 2.12 -12.42
C ARG A 85 -13.46 1.55 -11.80
N LEU A 86 -12.32 1.69 -12.47
CA LEU A 86 -11.02 1.26 -11.95
C LEU A 86 -10.60 2.04 -10.70
N ARG A 87 -10.84 3.36 -10.65
CA ARG A 87 -10.61 4.16 -9.42
C ARG A 87 -11.45 3.67 -8.26
N THR A 88 -12.72 3.34 -8.49
CA THR A 88 -13.59 2.78 -7.46
C THR A 88 -13.09 1.43 -6.98
N ALA A 89 -12.70 0.54 -7.90
CA ALA A 89 -12.09 -0.74 -7.56
C ALA A 89 -10.79 -0.57 -6.75
N HIS A 90 -9.88 0.29 -7.20
CA HIS A 90 -8.63 0.63 -6.50
C HIS A 90 -8.90 1.11 -5.07
N ARG A 91 -9.92 1.96 -4.86
CA ARG A 91 -10.31 2.40 -3.53
C ARG A 91 -10.81 1.24 -2.66
N ILE A 92 -11.69 0.39 -3.18
CA ILE A 92 -12.23 -0.77 -2.46
C ILE A 92 -11.09 -1.72 -2.05
N VAL A 93 -10.15 -2.01 -2.96
CA VAL A 93 -8.98 -2.84 -2.66
C VAL A 93 -8.07 -2.16 -1.64
N GLY A 94 -7.90 -0.83 -1.71
CA GLY A 94 -7.20 -0.05 -0.69
C GLY A 94 -7.79 -0.21 0.73
N PHE A 95 -9.11 -0.25 0.86
CA PHE A 95 -9.77 -0.60 2.13
C PHE A 95 -9.46 -2.03 2.57
N ALA A 96 -9.53 -2.99 1.64
CA ALA A 96 -9.22 -4.38 1.92
C ALA A 96 -7.75 -4.59 2.38
N ILE A 97 -6.81 -3.81 1.84
CA ILE A 97 -5.40 -3.81 2.28
C ILE A 97 -5.27 -3.42 3.75
N THR A 98 -6.08 -2.48 4.24
CA THR A 98 -6.06 -2.12 5.67
C THR A 98 -6.50 -3.28 6.55
N ALA A 99 -7.58 -3.97 6.18
CA ALA A 99 -8.01 -5.18 6.89
C ALA A 99 -6.96 -6.29 6.82
N ALA A 100 -6.34 -6.50 5.66
CA ALA A 100 -5.26 -7.46 5.48
C ALA A 100 -4.01 -7.11 6.29
N GLY A 101 -3.70 -5.82 6.46
CA GLY A 101 -2.59 -5.37 7.31
C GLY A 101 -2.84 -5.54 8.79
N ILE A 102 -4.07 -5.31 9.26
CA ILE A 102 -4.47 -5.67 10.63
C ILE A 102 -4.34 -7.18 10.84
N TRP A 103 -4.77 -7.99 9.88
CA TRP A 103 -4.62 -9.44 9.95
C TRP A 103 -3.13 -9.85 9.98
N LEU A 104 -2.30 -9.33 9.07
CA LEU A 104 -0.86 -9.63 9.04
C LEU A 104 -0.16 -9.22 10.34
N SER A 105 -0.48 -8.03 10.86
CA SER A 105 0.01 -7.53 12.15
C SER A 105 -0.37 -8.46 13.29
N THR A 106 -1.61 -8.93 13.33
CA THR A 106 -2.08 -9.85 14.36
C THR A 106 -1.39 -11.21 14.24
N ALA A 107 -1.32 -11.77 13.03
CA ALA A 107 -0.78 -13.09 12.78
C ALA A 107 0.74 -13.15 13.07
N THR A 108 1.50 -12.13 12.69
CA THR A 108 2.95 -12.02 13.02
C THR A 108 3.21 -11.79 14.50
N SER A 109 2.24 -11.28 15.25
CA SER A 109 2.36 -11.12 16.70
C SER A 109 2.19 -12.44 17.46
N LEU A 110 1.46 -13.37 16.86
CA LEU A 110 1.11 -14.68 17.44
C LEU A 110 2.01 -15.82 16.93
N ASP A 111 2.90 -15.52 15.99
CA ASP A 111 3.77 -16.50 15.34
C ASP A 111 5.19 -16.43 15.90
N ASP A 112 5.69 -17.53 16.45
CA ASP A 112 6.99 -17.58 17.13
C ASP A 112 8.19 -17.30 16.21
N GLY A 113 8.04 -17.59 14.91
CA GLY A 113 9.07 -17.33 13.89
C GLY A 113 9.24 -15.84 13.59
N THR A 114 8.20 -15.03 13.76
CA THR A 114 8.15 -13.61 13.37
C THR A 114 7.96 -12.64 14.54
N LYS A 115 7.53 -13.11 15.72
CA LYS A 115 7.20 -12.24 16.86
C LYS A 115 8.36 -11.37 17.32
N ASP A 116 9.59 -11.85 17.36
CA ASP A 116 10.72 -11.06 17.89
C ASP A 116 11.53 -10.37 16.79
N ARG A 117 10.98 -10.33 15.57
CA ARG A 117 11.69 -9.85 14.38
C ARG A 117 11.18 -8.52 13.87
N HIS A 118 11.98 -7.91 12.99
CA HIS A 118 11.73 -6.57 12.46
C HIS A 118 10.47 -6.49 11.60
N GLU A 119 10.11 -7.56 10.90
CA GLU A 119 8.92 -7.63 10.06
C GLU A 119 7.62 -7.33 10.82
N ARG A 120 7.53 -7.69 12.11
CA ARG A 120 6.38 -7.36 12.95
C ARG A 120 6.20 -5.86 13.11
N TYR A 121 7.29 -5.14 13.38
CA TYR A 121 7.25 -3.69 13.55
C TYR A 121 6.96 -2.98 12.22
N VAL A 122 7.50 -3.49 11.12
CA VAL A 122 7.16 -3.00 9.78
C VAL A 122 5.68 -3.24 9.48
N ALA A 123 5.14 -4.40 9.86
CA ALA A 123 3.72 -4.73 9.72
C ALA A 123 2.82 -3.71 10.44
N TYR A 124 3.14 -3.39 11.69
CA TYR A 124 2.41 -2.38 12.46
C TYR A 124 2.51 -0.99 11.82
N GLY A 125 3.72 -0.59 11.43
CA GLY A 125 3.98 0.71 10.83
C GLY A 125 3.17 0.91 9.56
N TYR A 126 3.27 0.01 8.58
CA TYR A 126 2.54 0.17 7.33
C TYR A 126 1.02 0.06 7.53
N THR A 127 0.54 -0.81 8.43
CA THR A 127 -0.90 -0.90 8.76
C THR A 127 -1.44 0.42 9.29
N GLY A 128 -0.67 1.16 10.09
CA GLY A 128 -1.04 2.53 10.48
C GLY A 128 -1.11 3.48 9.28
N PHE A 129 -0.15 3.38 8.35
CA PHE A 129 -0.13 4.21 7.15
C PHE A 129 -1.24 3.89 6.15
N THR A 130 -1.78 2.65 6.10
CA THR A 130 -2.88 2.31 5.19
C THR A 130 -4.16 3.06 5.51
N VAL A 131 -4.33 3.55 6.75
CA VAL A 131 -5.46 4.40 7.17
C VAL A 131 -5.42 5.78 6.51
N VAL A 132 -4.23 6.30 6.19
CA VAL A 132 -4.05 7.65 5.66
C VAL A 132 -4.80 7.84 4.32
N PRO A 133 -4.64 6.99 3.30
CA PRO A 133 -5.48 7.06 2.10
C PRO A 133 -6.98 6.98 2.38
N LEU A 134 -7.42 6.18 3.35
CA LEU A 134 -8.86 6.04 3.67
C LEU A 134 -9.46 7.34 4.20
N VAL A 135 -8.72 8.04 5.05
CA VAL A 135 -9.15 9.33 5.62
C VAL A 135 -9.06 10.43 4.57
N LEU A 136 -8.01 10.45 3.74
CA LEU A 136 -7.80 11.51 2.74
C LEU A 136 -8.81 11.46 1.60
N PHE A 137 -9.17 10.25 1.17
CA PHE A 137 -10.11 10.01 0.08
C PHE A 137 -11.50 9.59 0.58
N SER A 138 -11.82 9.91 1.85
CA SER A 138 -13.14 9.72 2.46
C SER A 138 -14.26 10.03 1.45
N PHE A 139 -15.14 9.05 1.25
CA PHE A 139 -16.22 9.04 0.29
C PHE A 139 -17.21 10.19 0.47
#